data_AF-A0A8J9YZ31-F1
#
_entry.id   AF-A0A8J9YZ31-F1
#
_cell.length_a   1.000
_cell.length_b   1.000
_cell.length_c   1.000
_cell.angle_alpha   90.00
_cell.angle_beta   90.00
_cell.angle_gamma   90.00
#
_symmetry.space_group_name_H-M   'P 1'
#
loop_
_entity.id
_entity.type
_entity.pdbx_description
1 polymer ?
#
loop_
_entity_poly.entity_id
_entity_poly.type
_entity_poly.pdbx_seq_one_letter_code
_entity_poly.pdbx_strand_id
1 'polypeptide(L)'
;MAPAEVVKVATTPFEGQKPGTSGLRKPVPVFKGEHYAANFVQSTLSCISDAERKAGNHTLVVGGDGRYFMQEAVQMIVRMCAANGLQKVIVGQNGIFSTPAVSCVIRKRSAAGGIILTASHNPGGPNGDFGIKYNISNGGPAPEGVTNAIFNYTKTIKEYLICPDITVDLASLDMQTFEMTNLCAYSPVDLASLGTQTFE
;
A
#
# COMPACT_ATOMS: atom_id res chain seq x y z
N MET A 1 5.97 14.52 -21.33
CA MET A 1 5.02 13.41 -21.08
C MET A 1 3.68 14.04 -20.74
N ALA A 2 2.54 13.46 -21.16
CA ALA A 2 1.26 13.91 -20.65
C ALA A 2 1.19 13.66 -19.13
N PRO A 3 0.54 14.53 -18.33
CA PRO A 3 0.37 14.28 -16.91
C PRO A 3 -0.38 12.96 -16.70
N ALA A 4 0.03 12.18 -15.71
CA ALA A 4 -0.70 10.97 -15.35
C ALA A 4 -2.03 11.36 -14.69
N GLU A 5 -3.11 10.69 -15.09
CA GLU A 5 -4.45 10.96 -14.58
C GLU A 5 -4.79 10.04 -13.41
N VAL A 6 -5.38 10.62 -12.35
CA VAL A 6 -5.97 9.83 -11.27
C VAL A 6 -7.32 9.27 -11.70
N VAL A 7 -7.46 7.94 -11.69
CA VAL A 7 -8.69 7.23 -12.01
C VAL A 7 -9.29 6.60 -10.75
N LYS A 8 -10.61 6.71 -10.62
CA LYS A 8 -11.41 5.96 -9.64
C LYS A 8 -11.90 4.65 -10.26
N VAL A 9 -11.57 3.53 -9.65
CA VAL A 9 -12.02 2.21 -10.11
C VAL A 9 -13.00 1.64 -9.10
N ALA A 10 -14.24 1.40 -9.54
CA ALA A 10 -15.26 0.74 -8.73
C ALA A 10 -14.85 -0.71 -8.42
N THR A 11 -15.16 -1.18 -7.22
CA THR A 11 -14.82 -2.53 -6.75
C THR A 11 -15.81 -2.98 -5.70
N THR A 12 -15.74 -4.25 -5.30
CA THR A 12 -16.51 -4.82 -4.20
C THR A 12 -15.60 -5.41 -3.12
N PRO A 13 -16.01 -5.42 -1.84
CA PRO A 13 -15.27 -6.09 -0.78
C PRO A 13 -14.98 -7.56 -1.09
N PHE A 14 -13.83 -8.05 -0.62
CA PHE A 14 -13.51 -9.48 -0.61
C PHE A 14 -13.55 -10.02 0.81
N GLU A 15 -14.18 -11.18 1.00
CA GLU A 15 -14.20 -11.82 2.30
C GLU A 15 -12.79 -12.25 2.73
N GLY A 16 -12.48 -12.08 4.02
CA GLY A 16 -11.28 -12.67 4.61
C GLY A 16 -9.94 -12.02 4.20
N GLN A 17 -9.94 -10.77 3.73
CA GLN A 17 -8.71 -9.96 3.60
C GLN A 17 -8.17 -9.47 4.96
N LYS A 18 -8.20 -10.35 5.98
CA LYS A 18 -7.67 -10.06 7.31
C LYS A 18 -6.15 -10.24 7.31
N PRO A 19 -5.34 -9.20 7.54
CA PRO A 19 -3.90 -9.39 7.74
C PRO A 19 -3.65 -10.16 9.03
N GLY A 20 -2.78 -11.16 8.98
CA GLY A 20 -2.25 -11.78 10.19
C GLY A 20 -1.18 -10.90 10.83
N THR A 21 -0.56 -11.40 11.91
CA THR A 21 0.58 -10.73 12.60
C THR A 21 1.76 -10.41 11.67
N SER A 22 1.84 -11.08 10.53
CA SER A 22 2.88 -10.91 9.52
C SER A 22 2.32 -10.51 8.14
N GLY A 23 1.19 -9.79 8.08
CA GLY A 23 0.55 -9.33 6.84
C GLY A 23 -0.47 -10.30 6.25
N LEU A 24 -1.04 -9.95 5.09
CA LEU A 24 -1.96 -10.79 4.35
C LEU A 24 -1.17 -11.77 3.47
N ARG A 25 -1.49 -13.07 3.55
CA ARG A 25 -0.90 -14.12 2.73
C ARG A 25 -1.98 -14.96 2.07
N LYS A 26 -1.81 -15.22 0.79
CA LYS A 26 -2.69 -16.03 -0.06
C LYS A 26 -1.89 -16.61 -1.24
N PRO A 27 -2.39 -17.67 -1.89
CA PRO A 27 -1.81 -18.15 -3.14
C PRO A 27 -1.73 -17.03 -4.20
N VAL A 28 -0.70 -17.06 -5.02
CA VAL A 28 -0.50 -16.11 -6.13
C VAL A 28 -1.75 -15.95 -7.02
N PRO A 29 -2.47 -17.02 -7.42
CA PRO A 29 -3.67 -16.87 -8.24
C PRO A 29 -4.76 -16.00 -7.60
N VAL A 30 -4.85 -15.99 -6.26
CA VAL A 30 -5.80 -15.14 -5.53
C VAL A 30 -5.38 -13.68 -5.65
N PHE A 31 -4.10 -13.36 -5.45
CA PHE A 31 -3.59 -11.99 -5.59
C PHE A 31 -3.65 -11.45 -7.01
N LYS A 32 -3.50 -12.32 -8.01
CA LYS A 32 -3.66 -11.97 -9.44
C LYS A 32 -5.13 -11.82 -9.86
N GLY A 33 -6.07 -12.23 -9.02
CA GLY A 33 -7.50 -11.99 -9.23
C GLY A 33 -7.78 -10.49 -9.34
N GLU A 34 -8.75 -10.15 -10.17
CA GLU A 34 -9.14 -8.76 -10.41
C GLU A 34 -9.47 -8.05 -9.09
N HIS A 35 -8.95 -6.84 -8.93
CA HIS A 35 -9.09 -5.98 -7.74
C HIS A 35 -8.58 -6.54 -6.40
N TYR A 36 -8.23 -7.83 -6.27
CA TYR A 36 -7.94 -8.41 -4.95
C TYR A 36 -6.76 -7.71 -4.26
N ALA A 37 -5.62 -7.63 -4.96
CA ALA A 37 -4.43 -6.94 -4.43
C ALA A 37 -4.67 -5.44 -4.27
N ALA A 38 -5.33 -4.80 -5.24
CA ALA A 38 -5.62 -3.37 -5.24
C ALA A 38 -6.51 -2.98 -4.04
N ASN A 39 -7.55 -3.76 -3.73
CA ASN A 39 -8.45 -3.50 -2.60
C ASN A 39 -7.68 -3.51 -1.27
N PHE A 40 -6.79 -4.49 -1.10
CA PHE A 40 -5.99 -4.59 0.13
C PHE A 40 -4.97 -3.45 0.24
N VAL A 41 -4.33 -3.08 -0.87
CA VAL A 41 -3.40 -1.94 -0.91
C VAL A 41 -4.13 -0.63 -0.63
N GLN A 42 -5.28 -0.37 -1.27
CA GLN A 42 -6.09 0.82 -1.00
C GLN A 42 -6.50 0.87 0.47
N SER A 43 -6.96 -0.24 1.03
CA SER A 43 -7.34 -0.33 2.45
C SER A 43 -6.15 -0.03 3.38
N THR A 44 -4.95 -0.48 3.00
CA THR A 44 -3.70 -0.17 3.72
C THR A 44 -3.37 1.32 3.64
N LEU A 45 -3.46 1.92 2.45
CA LEU A 45 -3.18 3.35 2.24
C LEU A 45 -4.18 4.24 2.97
N SER A 46 -5.45 3.83 3.06
CA SER A 46 -6.49 4.52 3.83
C SER A 46 -6.25 4.49 5.35
N CYS A 47 -5.40 3.59 5.84
CA CYS A 47 -5.01 3.52 7.25
C CYS A 47 -3.74 4.31 7.58
N ILE A 48 -2.99 4.80 6.59
CA ILE A 48 -1.87 5.72 6.85
C ILE A 48 -2.47 6.96 7.48
N SER A 49 -2.22 7.14 8.78
CA SER A 49 -3.02 7.98 9.65
C SER A 49 -3.04 9.42 9.15
N ASP A 50 -4.18 10.12 9.36
CA ASP A 50 -4.27 11.56 9.11
C ASP A 50 -3.18 12.33 9.88
N ALA A 51 -2.72 11.82 11.02
CA ALA A 51 -1.61 12.39 11.78
C ALA A 51 -0.26 12.26 11.03
N GLU A 52 0.05 11.10 10.45
CA GLU A 52 1.25 10.89 9.64
C GLU A 52 1.20 11.71 8.34
N ARG A 53 0.02 11.80 7.72
CA ARG A 53 -0.21 12.66 6.54
C ARG A 53 -0.11 14.15 6.88
N LYS A 54 -0.69 14.61 8.00
CA LYS A 54 -0.63 16.01 8.47
C LYS A 54 0.77 16.41 8.98
N ALA A 55 1.55 15.45 9.49
CA ALA A 55 2.94 15.65 9.85
C ALA A 55 3.87 15.85 8.63
N GLY A 56 3.32 15.88 7.40
CA GLY A 56 4.07 16.07 6.17
C GLY A 56 4.84 14.82 5.72
N ASN A 57 4.59 13.67 6.35
CA ASN A 57 5.28 12.44 6.01
C ASN A 57 4.56 11.71 4.87
N HIS A 58 4.88 12.10 3.64
CA HIS A 58 4.28 11.55 2.44
C HIS A 58 5.19 10.56 1.71
N THR A 59 6.15 9.96 2.42
CA THR A 59 7.07 8.97 1.86
C THR A 59 6.68 7.56 2.27
N LEU A 60 6.54 6.65 1.32
CA LEU A 60 6.36 5.22 1.58
C LEU A 60 7.55 4.41 1.03
N VAL A 61 7.95 3.35 1.73
CA VAL A 61 8.98 2.41 1.26
C VAL A 61 8.30 1.17 0.68
N VAL A 62 8.71 0.70 -0.49
CA VAL A 62 8.10 -0.47 -1.15
C VAL A 62 9.19 -1.42 -1.65
N GLY A 63 9.01 -2.72 -1.43
CA GLY A 63 9.89 -3.73 -2.00
C GLY A 63 9.58 -5.12 -1.48
N GLY A 64 10.32 -6.13 -1.94
CA GLY A 64 10.06 -7.52 -1.58
C GLY A 64 11.22 -8.47 -1.77
N ASP A 65 10.92 -9.76 -1.65
CA ASP A 65 11.91 -10.85 -1.66
C ASP A 65 12.18 -11.45 -3.05
N GLY A 66 11.65 -10.84 -4.12
CA GLY A 66 11.87 -11.27 -5.50
C GLY A 66 10.95 -12.39 -5.98
N ARG A 67 9.99 -12.83 -5.17
CA ARG A 67 9.05 -13.88 -5.59
C ARG A 67 8.22 -13.48 -6.82
N TYR A 68 7.69 -14.49 -7.51
CA TYR A 68 6.76 -14.30 -8.62
C TYR A 68 5.63 -13.31 -8.25
N PHE A 69 5.18 -12.53 -9.24
CA PHE A 69 4.20 -11.43 -9.10
C PHE A 69 4.71 -10.16 -8.38
N MET A 70 5.90 -10.16 -7.76
CA MET A 70 6.38 -9.01 -6.99
C MET A 70 6.50 -7.73 -7.83
N GLN A 71 7.15 -7.77 -8.99
CA GLN A 71 7.35 -6.56 -9.80
C GLN A 71 6.03 -5.97 -10.31
N GLU A 72 5.08 -6.82 -10.72
CA GLU A 72 3.71 -6.41 -11.09
C GLU A 72 3.02 -5.70 -9.90
N ALA A 73 3.13 -6.26 -8.70
CA ALA A 73 2.58 -5.66 -7.49
C ALA A 73 3.28 -4.35 -7.10
N VAL A 74 4.60 -4.22 -7.29
CA VAL A 74 5.33 -2.96 -7.06
C VAL A 74 4.81 -1.86 -7.98
N GLN A 75 4.66 -2.14 -9.28
CA GLN A 75 4.11 -1.16 -10.24
C GLN A 75 2.73 -0.70 -9.82
N MET A 76 1.83 -1.65 -9.48
CA MET A 76 0.50 -1.34 -8.98
C MET A 76 0.54 -0.46 -7.72
N ILE A 77 1.36 -0.82 -6.73
CA ILE A 77 1.48 -0.05 -5.48
C ILE A 77 1.96 1.37 -5.75
N VAL A 78 2.97 1.58 -6.62
CA VAL A 78 3.46 2.92 -6.95
C VAL A 78 2.36 3.77 -7.59
N ARG A 79 1.61 3.21 -8.55
CA ARG A 79 0.47 3.89 -9.20
C ARG A 79 -0.60 4.30 -8.18
N MET A 80 -0.90 3.42 -7.23
CA MET A 80 -1.89 3.68 -6.18
C MET A 80 -1.39 4.68 -5.15
N CYS A 81 -0.12 4.63 -4.76
CA CYS A 81 0.49 5.62 -3.87
C CYS A 81 0.41 7.03 -4.46
N ALA A 82 0.76 7.19 -5.74
CA ALA A 82 0.64 8.46 -6.44
C ALA A 82 -0.82 8.96 -6.45
N ALA A 83 -1.77 8.08 -6.79
CA ALA A 83 -3.20 8.39 -6.81
C ALA A 83 -3.76 8.79 -5.43
N ASN A 84 -3.17 8.26 -4.36
CA ASN A 84 -3.55 8.51 -2.97
C ASN A 84 -2.82 9.71 -2.34
N GLY A 85 -2.08 10.50 -3.14
CA GLY A 85 -1.43 11.73 -2.72
C GLY A 85 -0.12 11.53 -1.94
N LEU A 86 0.53 10.37 -2.05
CA LEU A 86 1.89 10.20 -1.53
C LEU A 86 2.86 10.95 -2.47
N GLN A 87 3.72 11.78 -1.89
CA GLN A 87 4.65 12.63 -2.65
C GLN A 87 5.91 11.88 -3.07
N LYS A 88 6.25 10.78 -2.38
CA LYS A 88 7.45 10.00 -2.66
C LYS A 88 7.25 8.53 -2.35
N VAL A 89 7.75 7.67 -3.24
CA VAL A 89 7.87 6.24 -2.99
C VAL A 89 9.34 5.86 -3.16
N ILE A 90 9.91 5.20 -2.15
CA ILE A 90 11.27 4.65 -2.22
C ILE A 90 11.14 3.17 -2.54
N VAL A 91 11.68 2.76 -3.68
CA VAL A 91 11.61 1.37 -4.17
C VAL A 91 13.02 0.79 -4.22
N GLY A 92 13.18 -0.47 -3.80
CA GLY A 92 14.44 -1.19 -4.02
C GLY A 92 14.68 -1.48 -5.50
N GLN A 93 15.94 -1.54 -5.94
CA GLN A 93 16.27 -1.86 -7.34
C GLN A 93 15.63 -3.19 -7.75
N ASN A 94 14.99 -3.23 -8.93
CA ASN A 94 14.19 -4.34 -9.44
C ASN A 94 13.01 -4.75 -8.54
N GLY A 95 12.60 -3.86 -7.62
CA GLY A 95 11.63 -4.12 -6.55
C GLY A 95 12.20 -4.91 -5.36
N ILE A 96 13.49 -5.24 -5.36
CA ILE A 96 14.11 -6.11 -4.36
C ILE A 96 14.47 -5.31 -3.12
N PHE A 97 13.88 -5.67 -1.99
CA PHE A 97 14.16 -5.07 -0.70
C PHE A 97 13.87 -6.04 0.45
N SER A 98 14.90 -6.43 1.19
CA SER A 98 14.73 -7.33 2.34
C SER A 98 13.92 -6.64 3.45
N THR A 99 13.21 -7.41 4.27
CA THR A 99 12.43 -6.86 5.39
C THR A 99 13.29 -5.99 6.34
N PRO A 100 14.52 -6.38 6.72
CA PRO A 100 15.39 -5.50 7.50
C PRO A 100 15.81 -4.22 6.76
N ALA A 101 16.04 -4.30 5.44
CA ALA A 101 16.39 -3.12 4.64
C ALA A 101 15.22 -2.12 4.55
N VAL A 102 13.99 -2.62 4.37
CA VAL A 102 12.76 -1.81 4.46
C VAL A 102 12.71 -1.08 5.80
N SER A 103 12.82 -1.82 6.91
CA SER A 103 12.78 -1.26 8.27
C SER A 103 13.85 -0.18 8.48
N CYS A 104 15.08 -0.45 8.03
CA CYS A 104 16.20 0.48 8.09
C CYS A 104 15.91 1.78 7.33
N VAL A 105 15.39 1.68 6.10
CA VAL A 105 15.10 2.87 5.27
C VAL A 105 13.90 3.66 5.79
N ILE A 106 12.85 3.00 6.29
CA ILE A 106 11.73 3.69 6.94
C ILE A 106 12.26 4.61 8.03
N ARG A 107 13.09 4.07 8.93
CA ARG A 107 13.66 4.83 10.06
C ARG A 107 14.64 5.91 9.59
N LYS A 108 15.55 5.57 8.66
CA LYS A 108 16.60 6.49 8.17
C LYS A 108 16.04 7.65 7.36
N ARG A 109 14.89 7.46 6.70
CA ARG A 109 14.24 8.49 5.87
C ARG A 109 13.01 9.08 6.52
N SER A 110 12.73 8.70 7.77
CA SER A 110 11.52 9.08 8.50
C SER A 110 10.27 8.90 7.64
N ALA A 111 10.15 7.76 6.94
CA ALA A 111 9.02 7.46 6.07
C ALA A 111 7.77 7.13 6.90
N ALA A 112 6.58 7.26 6.31
CA ALA A 112 5.30 6.99 6.98
C ALA A 112 5.13 5.49 7.28
N GLY A 113 5.82 4.65 6.53
CA GLY A 113 5.80 3.21 6.67
C GLY A 113 6.36 2.53 5.44
N GLY A 114 6.04 1.25 5.28
CA GLY A 114 6.39 0.53 4.07
C GLY A 114 5.56 -0.71 3.81
N ILE A 115 5.38 -1.00 2.53
CA ILE A 115 4.72 -2.22 2.05
C ILE A 115 5.79 -3.21 1.62
N ILE A 116 5.73 -4.41 2.19
CA ILE A 116 6.72 -5.47 1.97
C ILE A 116 6.05 -6.65 1.27
N LEU A 117 6.52 -6.97 0.06
CA LEU A 117 6.00 -8.03 -0.79
C LEU A 117 6.76 -9.33 -0.50
N THR A 118 6.25 -10.10 0.45
CA THR A 118 6.87 -11.34 0.90
C THR A 118 5.88 -12.22 1.66
N ALA A 119 5.90 -13.52 1.38
CA ALA A 119 5.28 -14.54 2.23
C ALA A 119 6.30 -15.22 3.16
N SER A 120 7.46 -14.59 3.38
CA SER A 120 8.52 -15.05 4.28
C SER A 120 9.06 -16.43 3.89
N HIS A 121 8.82 -17.46 4.72
CA HIS A 121 9.30 -18.82 4.48
C HIS A 121 8.42 -19.61 3.50
N ASN A 122 7.23 -19.09 3.15
CA ASN A 122 6.33 -19.78 2.24
C ASN A 122 6.91 -19.85 0.82
N PRO A 123 6.73 -20.99 0.12
CA PRO A 123 7.23 -21.17 -1.24
C PRO A 123 6.64 -20.13 -2.20
N GLY A 124 7.45 -19.62 -3.13
CA GLY A 124 7.01 -18.71 -4.19
C GLY A 124 6.71 -19.44 -5.51
N GLY A 125 6.42 -18.67 -6.55
CA GLY A 125 6.14 -19.17 -7.90
C GLY A 125 4.68 -19.02 -8.31
N PRO A 126 4.31 -19.33 -9.56
CA PRO A 126 2.95 -19.12 -10.08
C PRO A 126 1.85 -19.83 -9.27
N ASN A 127 2.18 -20.99 -8.68
CA ASN A 127 1.29 -21.79 -7.84
C ASN A 127 1.65 -21.70 -6.34
N GLY A 128 2.61 -20.85 -5.98
CA GLY A 128 3.05 -20.65 -4.61
C GLY A 128 2.26 -19.55 -3.90
N ASP A 129 2.82 -19.08 -2.78
CA ASP A 129 2.24 -18.03 -1.96
C ASP A 129 2.82 -16.66 -2.27
N PHE A 130 1.95 -15.66 -2.15
CA PHE A 130 2.31 -14.25 -2.14
C PHE A 130 1.86 -13.61 -0.84
N GLY A 131 2.45 -12.47 -0.50
CA GLY A 131 2.10 -11.78 0.73
C GLY A 131 2.36 -10.28 0.65
N ILE A 132 1.47 -9.53 1.28
CA ILE A 132 1.58 -8.07 1.44
C ILE A 132 1.61 -7.78 2.93
N LYS A 133 2.76 -7.29 3.41
CA LYS A 133 2.95 -6.83 4.79
C LYS A 133 2.97 -5.31 4.84
N TYR A 134 2.59 -4.76 5.98
CA TYR A 134 2.70 -3.33 6.25
C TYR A 134 3.52 -3.10 7.53
N ASN A 135 4.54 -2.25 7.41
CA ASN A 135 5.31 -1.70 8.52
C ASN A 135 4.94 -0.23 8.71
N ILE A 136 4.84 0.21 9.95
CA ILE A 136 4.55 1.61 10.31
C ILE A 136 5.82 2.45 10.39
N SER A 137 5.67 3.75 10.66
CA SER A 137 6.74 4.76 10.69
C SER A 137 7.92 4.47 11.62
N ASN A 138 7.77 3.64 12.65
CA ASN A 138 8.90 3.20 13.50
C ASN A 138 9.79 2.12 12.84
N GLY A 139 9.41 1.64 11.65
CA GLY A 139 10.06 0.58 10.88
C GLY A 139 9.65 -0.85 11.26
N GLY A 140 8.83 -1.02 12.29
CA GLY A 140 8.30 -2.31 12.76
C GLY A 140 6.97 -2.69 12.10
N PRO A 141 6.51 -3.93 12.30
CA PRO A 141 5.23 -4.40 11.76
C PRO A 141 4.06 -3.59 12.32
N ALA A 142 2.99 -3.47 11.53
CA ALA A 142 1.76 -2.83 11.97
C ALA A 142 1.17 -3.54 13.21
N PRO A 143 0.86 -2.80 14.28
CA PRO A 143 0.23 -3.37 15.47
C PRO A 143 -1.21 -3.79 15.19
N GLU A 144 -1.79 -4.58 16.10
CA GLU A 144 -3.13 -5.16 15.93
C GLU A 144 -4.20 -4.12 15.58
N GLY A 145 -4.20 -2.97 16.28
CA GLY A 145 -5.13 -1.87 16.00
C GLY A 145 -5.08 -1.38 14.55
N VAL A 146 -3.88 -1.28 13.97
CA VAL A 146 -3.70 -0.88 12.56
C VAL A 146 -4.16 -2.01 11.64
N THR A 147 -3.78 -3.27 11.91
CA THR A 147 -4.23 -4.40 11.07
C THR A 147 -5.75 -4.60 11.09
N ASN A 148 -6.39 -4.34 12.23
CA ASN A 148 -7.85 -4.39 12.37
C ASN A 148 -8.51 -3.23 11.61
N ALA A 149 -7.92 -2.03 11.65
CA ALA A 149 -8.40 -0.90 10.85
C ALA A 149 -8.33 -1.22 9.35
N ILE A 150 -7.21 -1.78 8.87
CA ILE A 150 -7.05 -2.21 7.47
C ILE A 150 -8.15 -3.21 7.12
N PHE A 151 -8.35 -4.24 7.94
CA PHE A 151 -9.39 -5.23 7.72
C PHE A 151 -10.80 -4.63 7.71
N ASN A 152 -11.08 -3.64 8.56
CA ASN A 152 -12.35 -2.92 8.55
C ASN A 152 -12.59 -2.16 7.24
N TYR A 153 -11.56 -1.50 6.69
CA TYR A 153 -11.64 -0.89 5.37
C TYR A 153 -11.88 -1.91 4.25
N THR A 154 -11.23 -3.08 4.29
CA THR A 154 -11.44 -4.11 3.25
C THR A 154 -12.88 -4.60 3.17
N LYS A 155 -13.63 -4.52 4.27
CA LYS A 155 -15.03 -4.96 4.35
C LYS A 155 -16.02 -3.94 3.78
N THR A 156 -15.60 -2.68 3.64
CA THR A 156 -16.48 -1.58 3.24
C THR A 156 -16.03 -0.86 1.96
N ILE A 157 -14.88 -1.24 1.40
CA ILE A 157 -14.33 -0.65 0.17
C ILE A 157 -15.31 -0.77 -1.01
N LYS A 158 -15.49 0.34 -1.74
CA LYS A 158 -16.32 0.43 -2.96
C LYS A 158 -15.55 0.94 -4.17
N GLU A 159 -14.41 1.57 -3.94
CA GLU A 159 -13.54 2.09 -4.98
C GLU A 159 -12.08 2.10 -4.50
N TYR A 160 -11.16 2.13 -5.45
CA TYR A 160 -9.76 2.49 -5.21
C TYR A 160 -9.27 3.52 -6.23
N LEU A 161 -8.21 4.23 -5.86
CA LEU A 161 -7.56 5.22 -6.73
C LEU A 161 -6.31 4.63 -7.37
N ILE A 162 -6.10 4.89 -8.65
CA ILE A 162 -4.91 4.47 -9.37
C ILE A 162 -4.55 5.45 -10.49
N CYS A 163 -3.26 5.59 -10.77
CA CYS A 163 -2.75 6.33 -11.93
C CYS A 163 -2.23 5.32 -12.96
N PRO A 164 -3.05 4.84 -13.90
CA PRO A 164 -2.69 3.72 -14.77
C PRO A 164 -1.48 4.04 -15.66
N ASP A 165 -1.29 5.31 -16.01
CA ASP A 165 -0.25 5.77 -16.94
C ASP A 165 1.15 5.81 -16.31
N ILE A 166 1.27 5.74 -14.98
CA ILE A 166 2.58 5.69 -14.33
C ILE A 166 3.21 4.33 -14.59
N THR A 167 4.37 4.32 -15.21
CA THR A 167 5.23 3.15 -15.28
C THR A 167 6.61 3.55 -14.81
N VAL A 168 7.11 2.87 -13.78
CA VAL A 168 8.45 3.12 -13.24
C VAL A 168 9.45 2.15 -13.86
N ASP A 169 10.62 2.64 -14.25
CA ASP A 169 11.75 1.77 -14.53
C ASP A 169 12.33 1.28 -13.20
N LEU A 170 12.06 0.02 -12.84
CA LEU A 170 12.55 -0.56 -11.59
C LEU A 170 14.06 -0.88 -11.63
N ALA A 171 14.68 -0.95 -12.80
CA ALA A 171 16.11 -1.23 -12.92
C ALA A 171 16.97 0.02 -12.65
N SER A 172 16.41 1.20 -12.93
CA SER A 172 17.06 2.49 -12.68
C SER A 172 17.19 2.80 -11.19
N LEU A 173 18.30 3.43 -10.82
CA LEU A 173 18.55 3.97 -9.48
C LEU A 173 18.26 5.47 -9.39
N ASP A 174 17.92 6.10 -10.52
CA ASP A 174 17.68 7.53 -10.60
C ASP A 174 16.28 7.91 -10.10
N MET A 175 16.16 9.16 -9.67
CA MET A 175 14.87 9.72 -9.31
C MET A 175 14.01 9.90 -10.56
N GLN A 176 12.84 9.25 -10.57
CA GLN A 176 11.83 9.40 -11.61
C GLN A 176 10.70 10.28 -11.08
N THR A 177 10.38 11.34 -11.82
CA THR A 177 9.35 12.33 -11.46
C THR A 177 8.17 12.22 -12.40
N PHE A 178 6.96 12.27 -11.85
CA PHE A 178 5.71 12.20 -12.60
C PHE A 178 4.85 13.41 -12.24
N GLU A 179 4.28 14.06 -13.26
CA GLU A 179 3.28 15.10 -13.08
C GLU A 179 1.89 14.46 -13.02
N MET A 180 1.07 14.92 -12.08
CA MET A 180 -0.25 14.35 -11.80
C MET A 180 -1.35 15.36 -12.08
N THR A 181 -2.48 14.89 -12.61
CA THR A 181 -3.72 15.67 -12.74
C THR A 181 -4.86 14.99 -11.99
N ASN A 182 -5.91 15.76 -11.66
CA ASN A 182 -7.09 15.28 -10.92
C ASN A 182 -6.76 14.64 -9.56
N LEU A 183 -5.74 15.15 -8.86
CA LEU A 183 -5.40 14.67 -7.53
C LEU A 183 -6.63 14.88 -6.63
N CYS A 184 -7.31 13.78 -6.30
CA CYS A 184 -8.41 13.81 -5.36
C CYS A 184 -7.82 14.20 -4.00
N ALA A 185 -7.95 15.47 -3.62
CA ALA A 185 -7.78 15.88 -2.24
C ALA A 185 -8.79 15.06 -1.44
N TYR A 186 -8.32 14.09 -0.66
CA TYR A 186 -9.18 13.41 0.30
C TYR A 186 -9.75 14.50 1.21
N SER A 187 -11.07 14.72 1.13
CA SER A 187 -11.80 15.26 2.27
C SER A 187 -11.56 14.27 3.39
N PRO A 188 -11.06 14.68 4.57
CA PRO A 188 -11.09 13.81 5.74
C PRO A 188 -12.53 13.34 5.87
N VAL A 189 -12.72 12.02 5.88
CA VAL A 189 -14.03 11.43 6.12
C VAL A 189 -14.50 12.02 7.44
N ASP A 190 -15.65 12.68 7.39
CA ASP A 190 -16.32 13.29 8.52
C ASP A 190 -16.67 12.22 9.55
N LEU A 191 -15.74 11.96 10.47
CA LEU A 191 -15.92 11.07 11.61
C LEU A 191 -16.89 11.65 12.65
N ALA A 192 -17.50 12.82 12.41
CA ALA A 192 -18.54 13.37 13.28
C ALA A 192 -19.93 12.74 13.07
N SER A 193 -20.10 11.81 12.11
CA SER A 193 -21.41 11.23 11.78
C SER A 193 -21.68 9.81 12.27
N LEU A 194 -20.78 9.19 13.05
CA LEU A 194 -21.10 8.01 13.86
C LEU A 194 -21.44 8.45 15.28
N GLY A 195 -22.73 8.45 15.60
CA GLY A 195 -23.35 9.12 16.75
C GLY A 195 -22.80 8.78 18.14
N THR A 196 -22.74 9.85 18.94
CA THR A 196 -23.09 10.01 20.38
C THR A 196 -22.87 8.85 21.34
N GLN A 197 -22.04 9.11 22.37
CA GLN A 197 -22.48 9.04 23.76
C GLN A 197 -21.79 10.15 24.57
N THR A 198 -22.60 11.08 25.05
CA THR A 198 -22.27 12.01 26.14
C THR A 198 -22.09 11.22 27.41
N PHE A 199 -21.03 11.51 28.16
CA PHE A 199 -20.97 11.23 29.60
C PHE A 199 -20.88 12.57 30.30
N GLU A 200 -21.83 12.80 31.20
CA GLU A 200 -21.81 13.88 32.20
C GLU A 200 -20.61 13.72 33.15
#